data_AF-A0A2E0T125-F1
#
_entry.id   AF-A0A2E0T125-F1
#
_cell.length_a   1.000
_cell.length_b   1.000
_cell.length_c   1.000
_cell.angle_alpha   90.00
_cell.angle_beta   90.00
_cell.angle_gamma   90.00
#
_symmetry.space_group_name_H-M   'P 1'
#
loop_
_entity.id
_entity.type
_entity.pdbx_description
1 polymer ?
#
loop_
_entity_poly.entity_id
_entity_poly.type
_entity_poly.pdbx_seq_one_letter_code
_entity_poly.pdbx_strand_id
1 'polypeptide(L)'
;MVATQPVRRPAARPARSSQPRPANLRVVRPDHRIRVVGMLGTSVVVALFAVLFVVAALHAVLVQTQAQIDAQRAANAAVQAELAAVTADLARVDSPEGLEQWAIDAGLVLAPEVVILSPVAPGSLAP
;
A
#
# COMPACT_ATOMS: atom_id res chain seq x y z
N MET A 1 110.73 26.93 -34.49
CA MET A 1 110.03 27.53 -33.34
C MET A 1 108.60 27.04 -33.34
N VAL A 2 108.14 26.58 -32.18
CA VAL A 2 107.04 25.64 -31.97
C VAL A 2 105.67 26.32 -32.11
N ALA A 3 104.78 25.74 -32.92
CA ALA A 3 103.40 26.17 -33.07
C ALA A 3 102.53 25.46 -32.03
N THR A 4 101.99 26.22 -31.08
CA THR A 4 101.12 25.70 -30.01
C THR A 4 99.66 25.92 -30.38
N GLN A 5 98.97 24.86 -30.81
CA GLN A 5 97.51 24.89 -30.98
C GLN A 5 96.82 24.64 -29.63
N PRO A 6 95.80 25.42 -29.23
CA PRO A 6 95.03 25.11 -28.04
C PRO A 6 93.91 24.09 -28.34
N VAL A 7 93.96 22.98 -27.60
CA VAL A 7 92.95 21.92 -27.54
C VAL A 7 91.63 22.46 -26.96
N ARG A 8 90.54 22.33 -27.72
CA ARG A 8 89.19 22.79 -27.33
C ARG A 8 88.49 21.71 -26.50
N ARG A 9 88.24 21.99 -25.21
CA ARG A 9 87.48 21.11 -24.29
C ARG A 9 86.01 20.97 -24.72
N PRO A 10 85.37 19.81 -24.51
CA PRO A 10 83.95 19.64 -24.80
C PRO A 10 83.10 20.44 -23.79
N ALA A 11 82.09 21.15 -24.30
CA ALA A 11 81.18 21.94 -23.49
C ALA A 11 80.34 21.01 -22.59
N ALA A 12 80.35 21.28 -21.28
CA ALA A 12 79.53 20.59 -20.30
C ALA A 12 78.03 20.84 -20.57
N ARG A 13 77.25 19.76 -20.63
CA ARG A 13 75.78 19.78 -20.70
C ARG A 13 75.23 20.50 -19.44
N PRO A 14 74.34 21.49 -19.57
CA PRO A 14 73.79 22.17 -18.40
C PRO A 14 72.93 21.18 -17.60
N ALA A 15 73.28 20.99 -16.33
CA ALA A 15 72.47 20.28 -15.36
C ALA A 15 71.13 21.03 -15.21
N ARG A 16 70.00 20.34 -15.43
CA ARG A 16 68.68 20.89 -15.11
C ARG A 16 68.64 21.15 -13.62
N SER A 17 68.59 22.43 -13.24
CA SER A 17 68.31 22.83 -11.87
C SER A 17 66.96 22.22 -11.45
N SER A 18 66.99 21.32 -10.47
CA SER A 18 65.82 20.90 -9.72
C SER A 18 65.30 22.09 -8.93
N GLN A 19 64.48 22.94 -9.57
CA GLN A 19 63.76 23.97 -8.86
C GLN A 19 62.74 23.31 -7.92
N PRO A 20 62.73 23.66 -6.62
CA PRO A 20 61.67 23.23 -5.73
C PRO A 20 60.37 23.88 -6.19
N ARG A 21 59.37 23.05 -6.53
CA ARG A 21 58.02 23.52 -6.86
C ARG A 21 57.45 24.24 -5.63
N PRO A 22 57.05 25.53 -5.72
CA PRO A 22 56.36 26.16 -4.60
C PRO A 22 54.99 25.51 -4.49
N ALA A 23 54.80 24.68 -3.46
CA ALA A 23 53.49 24.22 -3.04
C ALA A 23 52.76 25.41 -2.42
N ASN A 24 52.19 26.27 -3.26
CA ASN A 24 51.34 27.39 -2.86
C ASN A 24 49.96 26.86 -2.42
N LEU A 25 49.93 26.04 -1.37
CA LEU A 25 48.70 25.75 -0.65
C LEU A 25 48.45 26.91 0.31
N ARG A 26 47.72 27.92 -0.19
CA ARG A 26 47.25 29.03 0.63
C ARG A 26 46.18 28.49 1.57
N VAL A 27 46.52 28.34 2.85
CA VAL A 27 45.57 27.94 3.90
C VAL A 27 44.54 29.07 4.06
N VAL A 28 43.41 28.94 3.39
CA VAL A 28 42.26 29.84 3.55
C VAL A 28 41.65 29.52 4.91
N ARG A 29 41.63 30.49 5.82
CA ARG A 29 40.91 30.33 7.08
C ARG A 29 39.43 30.09 6.77
N PRO A 30 38.80 29.06 7.36
CA PRO A 30 37.42 28.75 7.06
C PRO A 30 36.54 29.93 7.44
N ASP A 31 35.86 30.51 6.44
CA ASP A 31 34.91 31.57 6.68
C ASP A 31 33.67 30.97 7.37
N HIS A 32 33.48 31.35 8.64
CA HIS A 32 32.35 30.87 9.44
C HIS A 32 31.01 31.19 8.79
N ARG A 33 30.91 32.31 8.05
CA ARG A 33 29.64 32.69 7.39
C ARG A 33 29.28 31.70 6.27
N ILE A 34 30.24 31.32 5.44
CA ILE A 34 30.03 30.33 4.36
C ILE A 34 29.65 28.97 4.95
N ARG A 35 30.30 28.59 6.06
CA ARG A 35 29.99 27.33 6.76
C ARG A 35 28.58 27.34 7.34
N VAL A 36 28.15 28.41 8.00
CA VAL A 36 26.81 28.51 8.60
C VAL A 36 25.73 28.54 7.52
N VAL A 37 25.92 29.31 6.44
CA VAL A 37 24.97 29.37 5.32
C VAL A 37 24.86 28.00 4.63
N GLY A 38 25.98 27.32 4.40
CA GLY A 38 25.99 25.96 3.87
C GLY A 38 25.27 24.96 4.78
N MET A 39 25.46 25.07 6.10
CA MET A 39 24.81 24.21 7.07
C MET A 39 23.29 24.44 7.13
N LEU A 40 22.86 25.70 7.06
CA LEU A 40 21.45 26.07 7.03
C LEU A 40 20.78 25.57 5.75
N GLY A 41 21.40 25.80 4.59
CA GLY A 41 20.90 25.28 3.30
C GLY A 41 20.80 23.75 3.30
N THR A 42 21.81 23.06 3.84
CA THR A 42 21.78 21.59 3.97
C THR A 42 20.65 21.13 4.88
N SER A 43 20.44 21.80 6.02
CA SER A 43 19.34 21.46 6.93
C SER A 43 17.96 21.63 6.30
N VAL A 44 17.77 22.66 5.47
CA VAL A 44 16.50 22.87 4.75
C VAL A 44 16.27 21.75 3.74
N VAL A 45 17.29 21.37 2.97
CA VAL A 45 17.18 20.27 2.00
C VAL A 45 16.88 18.94 2.70
N VAL A 46 17.56 18.65 3.80
CA VAL A 46 17.31 17.43 4.59
C VAL A 46 15.90 17.44 5.17
N ALA A 47 15.44 18.56 5.72
CA ALA A 47 14.09 18.69 6.24
C ALA A 47 13.04 18.50 5.13
N LEU A 48 13.23 19.11 3.97
CA LEU A 48 12.35 18.94 2.82
C LEU A 48 12.31 17.48 2.36
N PHE A 49 13.46 16.84 2.26
CA PHE A 49 13.55 15.43 1.90
C PHE A 49 12.83 14.54 2.93
N ALA A 50 13.04 14.79 4.23
CA ALA A 50 12.37 14.05 5.29
C ALA A 50 10.84 14.20 5.20
N VAL A 51 10.33 15.41 4.96
CA VAL A 51 8.89 15.64 4.78
C VAL A 51 8.37 14.88 3.56
N LEU A 52 9.03 14.98 2.41
CA LEU A 52 8.63 14.26 1.20
C LEU A 52 8.66 12.74 1.40
N PHE A 53 9.68 12.24 2.10
CA PHE A 53 9.80 10.83 2.43
C PHE A 53 8.66 10.35 3.34
N VAL A 54 8.31 11.12 4.38
CA VAL A 54 7.17 10.82 5.25
C VAL A 54 5.87 10.80 4.45
N VAL A 55 5.63 11.80 3.59
CA VAL A 55 4.44 11.84 2.73
C VAL A 55 4.38 10.62 1.80
N ALA A 56 5.50 10.25 1.19
CA ALA A 56 5.58 9.06 0.34
C ALA A 56 5.29 7.77 1.12
N ALA A 57 5.84 7.63 2.33
CA ALA A 57 5.58 6.49 3.19
C ALA A 57 4.10 6.41 3.61
N LEU A 58 3.48 7.54 3.99
CA LEU A 58 2.05 7.61 4.27
C LEU A 58 1.22 7.21 3.04
N HIS A 59 1.56 7.71 1.86
CA HIS A 59 0.89 7.33 0.62
C HIS A 59 0.99 5.82 0.35
N ALA A 60 2.17 5.22 0.54
CA ALA A 60 2.36 3.79 0.37
C ALA A 60 1.48 2.98 1.35
N VAL A 61 1.46 3.39 2.62
CA VAL A 61 0.62 2.75 3.65
C VAL A 61 -0.87 2.91 3.34
N LEU A 62 -1.31 4.10 2.91
CA LEU A 62 -2.70 4.35 2.54
C LEU A 62 -3.14 3.47 1.38
N VAL A 63 -2.33 3.37 0.31
CA VAL A 63 -2.62 2.53 -0.86
C VAL A 63 -2.68 1.06 -0.46
N GLN A 64 -1.70 0.59 0.33
CA GLN A 64 -1.68 -0.78 0.82
C GLN A 64 -2.92 -1.11 1.68
N THR A 65 -3.31 -0.17 2.54
CA THR A 65 -4.48 -0.34 3.42
C THR A 65 -5.78 -0.33 2.62
N GLN A 66 -5.90 0.52 1.60
CA GLN A 66 -7.05 0.54 0.69
C GLN A 66 -7.19 -0.81 -0.05
N ALA A 67 -6.10 -1.35 -0.57
CA ALA A 67 -6.11 -2.67 -1.22
C ALA A 67 -6.57 -3.79 -0.27
N GLN A 68 -6.16 -3.75 1.00
CA GLN A 68 -6.62 -4.72 2.00
C GLN A 68 -8.10 -4.56 2.34
N ILE A 69 -8.58 -3.34 2.51
CA ILE A 69 -10.00 -3.06 2.79
C ILE A 69 -10.86 -3.53 1.62
N ASP A 70 -10.45 -3.28 0.39
CA ASP A 70 -11.20 -3.68 -0.80
C ASP A 70 -11.25 -5.21 -0.94
N ALA A 71 -10.14 -5.91 -0.65
CA ALA A 71 -10.12 -7.37 -0.61
C ALA A 71 -11.08 -7.93 0.46
N GLN A 72 -11.09 -7.33 1.65
CA GLN A 72 -12.02 -7.73 2.72
C GLN A 72 -13.49 -7.46 2.37
N ARG A 73 -13.77 -6.32 1.72
CA ARG A 73 -15.12 -5.99 1.23
C ARG A 73 -15.59 -7.00 0.18
N ALA A 74 -14.72 -7.37 -0.76
CA ALA A 74 -15.04 -8.37 -1.77
C ALA A 74 -15.35 -9.74 -1.13
N ALA A 75 -14.55 -10.18 -0.16
CA ALA A 75 -14.78 -11.42 0.57
C ALA A 75 -16.13 -11.40 1.33
N ASN A 76 -16.42 -10.31 2.03
CA ASN A 76 -17.70 -10.15 2.74
C ASN A 76 -18.90 -10.14 1.79
N ALA A 77 -18.79 -9.47 0.63
CA ALA A 77 -19.85 -9.45 -0.37
C ALA A 77 -20.15 -10.85 -0.92
N ALA A 78 -19.12 -11.68 -1.14
CA ALA A 78 -19.29 -13.06 -1.56
C ALA A 78 -20.06 -13.90 -0.51
N VAL A 79 -19.68 -13.79 0.76
CA VAL A 79 -20.37 -14.47 1.87
C VAL A 79 -21.81 -13.99 2.02
N GLN A 80 -22.06 -12.69 1.87
CA GLN A 80 -23.43 -12.14 1.94
C GLN A 80 -24.31 -12.66 0.80
N ALA A 81 -23.76 -12.81 -0.40
CA ALA A 81 -24.48 -13.38 -1.53
C ALA A 81 -24.85 -14.86 -1.28
N GLU A 82 -23.91 -15.64 -0.71
CA GLU A 82 -24.16 -17.03 -0.32
C GLU A 82 -25.23 -17.13 0.77
N LEU A 83 -25.13 -16.31 1.81
CA LEU A 83 -26.14 -16.24 2.87
C LEU A 83 -27.52 -15.85 2.32
N ALA A 84 -27.58 -14.88 1.40
CA ALA A 84 -28.83 -14.48 0.77
C ALA A 84 -29.46 -15.63 -0.04
N ALA A 85 -28.65 -16.39 -0.78
CA ALA A 85 -29.11 -17.55 -1.53
C ALA A 85 -29.65 -18.63 -0.59
N VAL A 86 -28.91 -18.99 0.46
CA VAL A 86 -29.34 -19.99 1.45
C VAL A 86 -30.61 -19.56 2.18
N THR A 87 -30.71 -18.28 2.55
CA THR A 87 -31.90 -17.73 3.21
C THR A 87 -33.11 -17.77 2.28
N ALA A 88 -32.93 -17.47 0.99
CA ALA A 88 -33.99 -17.56 0.00
C ALA A 88 -34.44 -19.02 -0.22
N ASP A 89 -33.50 -19.97 -0.25
CA ASP A 89 -33.82 -21.39 -0.33
C ASP A 89 -34.57 -21.89 0.89
N LEU A 90 -34.14 -21.48 2.09
CA LEU A 90 -34.85 -21.80 3.32
C LEU A 90 -36.27 -21.24 3.31
N ALA A 91 -36.43 -19.96 2.94
CA ALA A 91 -37.73 -19.33 2.83
C ALA A 91 -38.64 -20.02 1.80
N ARG A 92 -38.07 -20.54 0.71
CA ARG A 92 -38.81 -21.34 -0.27
C ARG A 92 -39.25 -22.68 0.31
N VAL A 93 -38.38 -23.37 1.06
CA VAL A 93 -38.72 -24.64 1.72
C VAL A 93 -39.81 -24.44 2.78
N ASP A 94 -39.71 -23.36 3.56
CA ASP A 94 -40.67 -23.02 4.62
C ASP A 94 -41.96 -22.34 4.10
N SER A 95 -42.03 -22.04 2.81
CA SER A 95 -43.23 -21.47 2.19
C SER A 95 -44.39 -22.48 2.20
N PRO A 96 -45.66 -22.02 2.18
CA PRO A 96 -46.82 -22.90 2.07
C PRO A 96 -46.69 -23.87 0.89
N GLU A 97 -46.24 -23.39 -0.27
CA GLU A 97 -46.05 -24.21 -1.46
C GLU A 97 -44.95 -25.27 -1.26
N GLY A 98 -43.86 -24.91 -0.57
CA GLY A 98 -42.77 -25.83 -0.24
C GLY A 98 -43.20 -26.91 0.76
N LEU A 99 -44.00 -26.55 1.77
CA LEU A 99 -44.56 -27.47 2.74
C LEU A 99 -45.59 -28.41 2.10
N GLU A 100 -46.42 -27.91 1.18
CA GLU A 100 -47.35 -28.73 0.40
C GLU A 100 -46.62 -29.76 -0.46
N GLN A 101 -45.57 -29.34 -1.18
CA GLN A 101 -44.74 -30.26 -1.97
C GLN A 101 -44.04 -31.31 -1.11
N TRP A 102 -43.45 -30.90 0.02
CA TRP A 102 -42.84 -31.83 0.96
C TRP A 102 -43.86 -32.83 1.53
N ALA A 103 -45.07 -32.37 1.85
CA ALA A 103 -46.13 -33.23 2.35
C ALA A 103 -46.58 -34.26 1.30
N ILE A 104 -46.72 -33.84 0.03
CA ILE A 104 -47.04 -34.72 -1.10
C ILE A 104 -45.94 -35.78 -1.28
N ASP A 105 -44.66 -35.36 -1.26
CA ASP A 105 -43.52 -36.27 -1.40
C ASP A 105 -43.42 -37.27 -0.23
N ALA A 106 -43.85 -36.87 0.97
CA ALA A 106 -43.96 -37.73 2.14
C ALA A 106 -45.19 -38.67 2.10
N GLY A 107 -46.02 -38.59 1.06
CA GLY A 107 -47.25 -39.38 0.91
C GLY A 107 -48.39 -38.93 1.82
N LEU A 108 -48.34 -37.70 2.35
CA LEU A 108 -49.40 -37.11 3.15
C LEU A 108 -50.50 -36.55 2.24
N VAL A 109 -51.75 -36.60 2.69
CA VAL A 109 -52.93 -36.12 1.96
C VAL A 109 -53.55 -34.96 2.71
N LEU A 110 -54.05 -33.96 1.97
CA LEU A 110 -54.70 -32.78 2.54
C LEU A 110 -55.88 -33.20 3.41
N ALA A 111 -55.92 -32.71 4.65
CA ALA A 111 -57.04 -32.97 5.54
C ALA A 111 -58.34 -32.36 4.94
N PRO A 112 -59.46 -33.09 4.93
CA PRO A 112 -60.74 -32.51 4.51
C PRO A 112 -61.11 -31.32 5.40
N GLU A 113 -61.82 -30.35 4.82
CA GLU A 113 -62.19 -29.10 5.46
C GLU A 113 -62.84 -29.34 6.84
N VAL A 114 -62.24 -28.78 7.89
CA VAL A 114 -62.70 -28.96 9.27
C VAL A 114 -63.91 -28.05 9.49
N VAL A 115 -65.10 -28.65 9.48
CA VAL A 115 -66.33 -27.95 9.85
C VAL A 115 -66.34 -27.76 11.38
N ILE A 116 -66.10 -26.52 11.83
CA ILE A 116 -66.25 -26.17 13.24
C ILE A 116 -67.75 -26.14 13.56
N LEU A 117 -68.22 -27.18 14.25
CA LEU A 117 -69.57 -27.22 14.79
C LEU A 117 -69.66 -26.23 15.95
N SER A 118 -70.33 -25.11 15.72
CA SER A 118 -70.66 -24.18 16.80
C SER A 118 -71.77 -24.78 17.65
N PRO A 119 -71.58 -24.93 18.99
CA PRO A 119 -72.61 -25.52 19.85
C PRO A 119 -73.85 -24.62 19.85
N VAL A 120 -74.95 -25.14 19.29
CA VAL A 120 -76.26 -24.50 19.32
C VAL A 120 -76.80 -24.64 20.75
N ALA A 121 -77.10 -23.52 21.40
CA ALA A 121 -77.72 -23.55 22.72
C ALA A 121 -79.10 -24.23 22.64
N PRO A 122 -79.49 -25.06 23.62
CA PRO A 122 -80.80 -25.71 23.62
C PRO A 122 -81.91 -24.66 23.45
N GLY A 123 -82.66 -24.73 22.34
CA GLY A 123 -83.76 -23.81 22.03
C GLY A 123 -83.45 -22.68 21.05
N SER A 124 -82.26 -22.61 20.43
CA SER A 124 -81.92 -21.54 19.48
C SER A 124 -82.09 -21.89 17.99
N LEU A 125 -82.72 -23.01 17.64
CA LEU A 125 -83.22 -23.23 16.28
C LEU A 125 -84.55 -22.47 16.16
N ALA A 126 -84.51 -21.30 15.52
CA ALA A 126 -85.72 -20.59 15.10
C ALA A 126 -86.55 -21.48 14.15
N PRO A 127 -87.90 -21.35 14.14
CA PRO A 127 -88.83 -22.31 13.51
C PRO A 127 -88.67 -22.46 11.99
#